data_AF-A0A1Q4HQS2-F1
#
_entry.id   AF-A0A1Q4HQS2-F1
#
_cell.length_a   1.000
_cell.length_b   1.000
_cell.length_c   1.000
_cell.angle_alpha   90.00
_cell.angle_beta   90.00
_cell.angle_gamma   90.00
#
_symmetry.space_group_name_H-M   'P 1'
#
loop_
_entity.id
_entity.type
_entity.pdbx_description
1 polymer ?
#
loop_
_entity_poly.entity_id
_entity_poly.type
_entity_poly.pdbx_seq_one_letter_code
_entity_poly.pdbx_strand_id
1 'polypeptide(L)'
;MRGQGHQDFVDELARFAAGHPDPRVTAVAERTAAPLGVLVGGRAGVGRGTVARALARAGATAGIRVTTADGRDPEVVVQVVAEVVKPEDVDAIAGAGRPVLAVLNKADLAGSLSGGDGPIAAARSRCAELAGRVGAPVVPVSGLLAVAALDGLDDALWSALRTLAAHPGAADCLDGSFAGFLEADNPLPADVRLRLLDDLDLFGIALGVAAARQGRTAAQLRALLRRTSGIDVVLSHITVAGAEARYRRVCDAVAELEALAVGDETISAFLSHDDTVVARMAAAVDLAEAAGLDPGIARSADWDRDPSGHLPRAVRWQRYSRATSSELHRACGADIARGSMRLWSRACGSLPGDWR
;
A
#
# COMPACT_ATOMS: atom_id res chain seq x y z
N MET A 1 5.86 -5.98 4.88
CA MET A 1 4.42 -5.79 4.57
C MET A 1 3.68 -5.78 5.90
N ARG A 2 3.33 -4.58 6.36
CA ARG A 2 2.34 -4.33 7.42
C ARG A 2 0.95 -4.37 6.77
N GLY A 3 -0.11 -4.75 7.49
CA GLY A 3 -1.48 -4.64 6.97
C GLY A 3 -2.03 -5.85 6.20
N GLN A 4 -1.56 -7.07 6.49
CA GLN A 4 -2.04 -8.30 5.83
C GLN A 4 -2.99 -9.13 6.72
N GLY A 5 -3.13 -8.83 8.01
CA GLY A 5 -3.91 -9.63 8.95
C GLY A 5 -5.40 -9.69 8.61
N HIS A 6 -5.94 -8.66 7.96
CA HIS A 6 -7.28 -8.73 7.38
C HIS A 6 -7.41 -9.83 6.31
N GLN A 7 -6.39 -10.03 5.48
CA GLN A 7 -6.44 -11.05 4.44
C GLN A 7 -6.45 -12.46 5.03
N ASP A 8 -5.68 -12.70 6.10
CA ASP A 8 -5.68 -13.99 6.79
C ASP A 8 -7.11 -14.36 7.23
N PHE A 9 -7.87 -13.40 7.77
CA PHE A 9 -9.27 -13.63 8.15
C PHE A 9 -10.19 -13.83 6.94
N VAL A 10 -10.02 -13.04 5.88
CA VAL A 10 -10.77 -13.20 4.63
C VAL A 10 -10.55 -14.59 4.03
N ASP A 11 -9.32 -15.09 4.03
CA ASP A 11 -8.97 -16.39 3.46
C ASP A 11 -9.54 -17.56 4.29
N GLU A 12 -9.52 -17.46 5.63
CA GLU A 12 -10.20 -18.42 6.52
C GLU A 12 -11.72 -18.41 6.30
N LEU A 13 -12.33 -17.23 6.26
CA LEU A 13 -13.76 -17.07 6.09
C LEU A 13 -14.23 -17.54 4.70
N ALA A 14 -13.47 -17.26 3.65
CA ALA A 14 -13.76 -17.74 2.31
C ALA A 14 -13.71 -19.27 2.22
N ARG A 15 -12.70 -19.90 2.85
CA ARG A 15 -12.62 -21.37 2.94
C ARG A 15 -13.80 -21.97 3.68
N PHE A 16 -14.19 -21.37 4.81
CA PHE A 16 -15.37 -21.80 5.56
C PHE A 16 -16.66 -21.66 4.74
N ALA A 17 -16.86 -20.49 4.12
CA ALA A 17 -18.05 -20.19 3.33
C ALA A 17 -18.20 -21.11 2.11
N ALA A 18 -17.11 -21.54 1.46
CA ALA A 18 -17.15 -22.44 0.32
C ALA A 18 -17.74 -23.83 0.64
N GLY A 19 -17.63 -24.27 1.90
CA GLY A 19 -18.18 -25.54 2.38
C GLY A 19 -19.51 -25.41 3.13
N HIS A 20 -20.04 -24.20 3.30
CA HIS A 20 -21.18 -23.94 4.16
C HIS A 20 -22.49 -23.81 3.36
N PRO A 21 -23.59 -24.48 3.75
CA PRO A 21 -24.83 -24.47 2.97
C PRO A 21 -25.64 -23.16 3.08
N ASP A 22 -25.45 -22.37 4.14
CA ASP A 22 -26.17 -21.10 4.33
C ASP A 22 -25.60 -19.97 3.44
N PRO A 23 -26.37 -19.45 2.47
CA PRO A 23 -25.90 -18.37 1.58
C PRO A 23 -25.60 -17.06 2.29
N ARG A 24 -26.11 -16.86 3.52
CA ARG A 24 -25.78 -15.68 4.34
C ARG A 24 -24.31 -15.68 4.74
N VAL A 25 -23.71 -16.85 4.99
CA VAL A 25 -22.28 -16.99 5.29
C VAL A 25 -21.44 -16.57 4.09
N THR A 26 -21.82 -17.00 2.88
CA THR A 26 -21.17 -16.55 1.63
C THR A 26 -21.29 -15.03 1.46
N ALA A 27 -22.46 -14.46 1.71
CA ALA A 27 -22.66 -13.03 1.61
C ALA A 27 -21.82 -12.22 2.62
N VAL A 28 -21.62 -12.75 3.84
CA VAL A 28 -20.69 -12.16 4.82
C VAL A 28 -19.27 -12.21 4.28
N ALA A 29 -18.81 -13.37 3.80
CA ALA A 29 -17.47 -13.54 3.23
C ALA A 29 -17.19 -12.55 2.08
N GLU A 30 -18.12 -12.39 1.15
CA GLU A 30 -18.00 -11.46 0.03
C GLU A 30 -17.91 -9.99 0.48
N ARG A 31 -18.71 -9.58 1.46
CA ARG A 31 -18.64 -8.22 2.03
C ARG A 31 -17.33 -7.98 2.77
N THR A 32 -16.86 -8.94 3.55
CA THR A 32 -15.57 -8.84 4.25
C THR A 32 -14.41 -8.71 3.26
N ALA A 33 -14.44 -9.48 2.17
CA ALA A 33 -13.43 -9.51 1.11
C ALA A 33 -13.49 -8.32 0.14
N ALA A 34 -14.47 -7.42 0.28
CA ALA A 34 -14.64 -6.30 -0.65
C ALA A 34 -13.35 -5.45 -0.73
N PRO A 35 -12.94 -4.97 -1.92
CA PRO A 35 -11.75 -4.14 -2.03
C PRO A 35 -11.83 -2.86 -1.18
N LEU A 36 -10.69 -2.38 -0.69
CA LEU A 36 -10.55 -1.05 -0.07
C LEU A 36 -10.74 0.02 -1.16
N GLY A 37 -11.75 0.86 -1.00
CA GLY A 37 -12.04 1.99 -1.88
C GLY A 37 -11.09 3.15 -1.63
N VAL A 38 -10.43 3.58 -2.71
CA VAL A 38 -9.51 4.71 -2.71
C VAL A 38 -10.00 5.75 -3.72
N LEU A 39 -10.24 6.97 -3.26
CA LEU A 39 -10.49 8.12 -4.13
C LEU A 39 -9.18 8.84 -4.43
N VAL A 40 -8.88 9.07 -5.70
CA VAL A 40 -7.72 9.86 -6.12
C VAL A 40 -8.19 11.24 -6.59
N GLY A 41 -7.97 12.22 -5.73
CA GLY A 41 -8.24 13.64 -5.95
C GLY A 41 -7.02 14.40 -6.44
N GLY A 42 -7.23 15.64 -6.87
CA GLY A 42 -6.17 16.54 -7.31
C GLY A 42 -6.60 17.51 -8.39
N ARG A 43 -5.94 18.67 -8.45
CA ARG A 43 -6.21 19.71 -9.45
C ARG A 43 -5.90 19.24 -10.87
N ALA A 44 -6.42 19.94 -11.87
CA ALA A 44 -6.00 19.74 -13.26
C ALA A 44 -4.47 19.94 -13.40
N GLY A 45 -3.82 19.11 -14.20
CA GLY A 45 -2.38 19.21 -14.51
C GLY A 45 -1.40 18.59 -13.49
N VAL A 46 -1.87 18.16 -12.31
CA VAL A 46 -1.00 17.54 -11.28
C VAL A 46 -0.67 16.06 -11.59
N GLY A 47 -1.27 15.48 -12.63
CA GLY A 47 -1.09 14.07 -12.99
C GLY A 47 -2.00 13.10 -12.23
N ARG A 48 -3.16 13.58 -11.74
CA ARG A 48 -4.20 12.78 -11.06
C ARG A 48 -4.52 11.46 -11.78
N GLY A 49 -4.77 11.52 -13.10
CA GLY A 49 -5.10 10.34 -13.90
C GLY A 49 -3.97 9.33 -13.97
N THR A 50 -2.72 9.79 -14.08
CA THR A 50 -1.53 8.95 -14.11
C THR A 50 -1.32 8.23 -12.78
N VAL A 51 -1.44 8.94 -11.66
CA VAL A 51 -1.35 8.34 -10.31
C VAL A 51 -2.48 7.35 -10.08
N ALA A 52 -3.72 7.69 -10.45
CA ALA A 52 -4.85 6.78 -10.33
C ALA A 52 -4.66 5.49 -11.13
N ARG A 53 -4.16 5.59 -12.37
CA ARG A 53 -3.83 4.42 -13.21
C ARG A 53 -2.74 3.56 -12.56
N ALA A 54 -1.66 4.18 -12.08
CA ALA A 54 -0.57 3.47 -11.41
C ALA A 54 -1.07 2.73 -10.16
N LEU A 55 -1.87 3.39 -9.31
CA LEU A 55 -2.44 2.79 -8.11
C LEU A 55 -3.45 1.68 -8.43
N ALA A 56 -4.30 1.86 -9.44
CA ALA A 56 -5.27 0.83 -9.84
C ALA A 56 -4.56 -0.45 -10.27
N ARG A 57 -3.45 -0.33 -11.00
CA ARG A 57 -2.65 -1.47 -11.48
C ARG A 57 -1.83 -2.09 -10.36
N ALA A 58 -1.10 -1.29 -9.59
CA ALA A 58 -0.22 -1.79 -8.54
C ALA A 58 -0.98 -2.30 -7.30
N GLY A 59 -2.17 -1.76 -7.03
CA GLY A 59 -2.98 -2.08 -5.86
C GLY A 59 -4.01 -3.18 -6.08
N ALA A 60 -4.26 -3.63 -7.33
CA ALA A 60 -5.27 -4.65 -7.62
C ALA A 60 -5.05 -5.95 -6.83
N THR A 61 -3.82 -6.42 -6.75
CA THR A 61 -3.45 -7.64 -5.99
C THR A 61 -3.49 -7.43 -4.47
N ALA A 62 -3.48 -6.18 -4.01
CA ALA A 62 -3.62 -5.82 -2.60
C ALA A 62 -5.08 -5.51 -2.21
N GLY A 63 -6.05 -5.86 -3.06
CA GLY A 63 -7.46 -5.62 -2.82
C GLY A 63 -7.80 -4.13 -2.75
N ILE A 64 -7.15 -3.28 -3.55
CA ILE A 64 -7.44 -1.84 -3.62
C ILE A 64 -8.21 -1.52 -4.89
N ARG A 65 -9.33 -0.81 -4.74
CA ARG A 65 -10.16 -0.31 -5.83
C ARG A 65 -10.06 1.21 -5.90
N VAL A 66 -9.46 1.70 -6.98
CA VAL A 66 -9.25 3.12 -7.21
C VAL A 66 -10.39 3.75 -8.01
N THR A 67 -10.81 4.95 -7.63
CA THR A 67 -11.74 5.80 -8.39
C THR A 67 -11.23 7.24 -8.44
N THR A 68 -11.62 7.97 -9.49
CA THR A 68 -11.39 9.41 -9.63
C THR A 68 -12.69 10.21 -9.65
N ALA A 69 -13.83 9.53 -9.57
CA ALA A 69 -15.15 10.12 -9.53
C ALA A 69 -15.63 10.28 -8.09
N ASP A 70 -16.15 11.45 -7.79
CA ASP A 70 -16.79 11.78 -6.52
C ASP A 70 -18.20 11.14 -6.49
N GLY A 71 -18.57 10.50 -5.37
CA GLY A 71 -19.89 9.88 -5.19
C GLY A 71 -19.90 8.40 -4.80
N ARG A 72 -18.74 7.75 -4.72
CA ARG A 72 -18.58 6.53 -3.89
C ARG A 72 -18.20 6.96 -2.47
N ASP A 73 -18.39 6.09 -1.48
CA ASP A 73 -17.89 6.28 -0.11
C ASP A 73 -16.49 5.62 -0.01
N PRO A 74 -15.39 6.32 -0.36
CA PRO A 74 -14.05 5.78 -0.21
C PRO A 74 -13.67 5.70 1.26
N GLU A 75 -12.88 4.70 1.60
CA GLU A 75 -12.29 4.61 2.93
C GLU A 75 -10.99 5.40 3.06
N VAL A 76 -10.29 5.65 1.94
CA VAL A 76 -9.04 6.44 1.91
C VAL A 76 -9.06 7.43 0.75
N VAL A 77 -8.59 8.64 0.99
CA VAL A 77 -8.41 9.68 -0.04
C VAL A 77 -6.91 9.86 -0.34
N VAL A 78 -6.55 9.82 -1.61
CA VAL A 78 -5.22 10.17 -2.11
C VAL A 78 -5.30 11.52 -2.80
N GLN A 79 -4.74 12.56 -2.19
CA GLN A 79 -4.72 13.90 -2.77
C GLN A 79 -3.42 14.12 -3.55
N VAL A 80 -3.51 14.26 -4.87
CA VAL A 80 -2.34 14.49 -5.72
C VAL A 80 -2.03 15.98 -5.83
N VAL A 81 -0.80 16.35 -5.49
CA VAL A 81 -0.22 17.68 -5.65
C VAL A 81 1.03 17.62 -6.53
N ALA A 82 1.45 18.76 -7.07
CA ALA A 82 2.69 18.86 -7.85
C ALA A 82 3.37 20.20 -7.55
N GLU A 83 4.69 20.16 -7.30
CA GLU A 83 5.58 21.30 -7.01
C GLU A 83 5.26 22.10 -5.73
N VAL A 84 4.04 22.64 -5.65
CA VAL A 84 3.53 23.49 -4.57
C VAL A 84 2.12 23.04 -4.18
N VAL A 85 1.85 23.06 -2.88
CA VAL A 85 0.50 22.90 -2.33
C VAL A 85 -0.22 24.24 -2.44
N LYS A 86 -1.36 24.26 -3.14
CA LYS A 86 -2.22 25.44 -3.24
C LYS A 86 -3.31 25.43 -2.17
N PRO A 87 -3.98 26.57 -1.89
CA PRO A 87 -5.07 26.61 -0.91
C PRO A 87 -6.17 25.57 -1.18
N GLU A 88 -6.53 25.35 -2.44
CA GLU A 88 -7.56 24.36 -2.80
C GLU A 88 -7.11 22.91 -2.49
N ASP A 89 -5.80 22.65 -2.49
CA ASP A 89 -5.26 21.36 -2.08
C ASP A 89 -5.40 21.17 -0.56
N VAL A 90 -5.20 22.24 0.23
CA VAL A 90 -5.40 22.22 1.69
C VAL A 90 -6.87 22.04 2.03
N ASP A 91 -7.75 22.77 1.37
CA ASP A 91 -9.20 22.68 1.59
C ASP A 91 -9.73 21.28 1.26
N ALA A 92 -9.26 20.68 0.16
CA ALA A 92 -9.61 19.32 -0.21
C ALA A 92 -9.14 18.28 0.84
N ILE A 93 -7.94 18.46 1.40
CA ILE A 93 -7.41 17.58 2.46
C ILE A 93 -8.22 17.73 3.74
N ALA A 94 -8.48 18.97 4.18
CA ALA A 94 -9.21 19.26 5.39
C ALA A 94 -10.69 18.81 5.31
N GLY A 95 -11.30 18.94 4.13
CA GLY A 95 -12.70 18.59 3.88
C GLY A 95 -12.98 17.09 3.64
N ALA A 96 -11.95 16.25 3.54
CA ALA A 96 -12.11 14.85 3.12
C ALA A 96 -12.93 13.98 4.09
N GLY A 97 -12.93 14.30 5.40
CA GLY A 97 -13.67 13.53 6.43
C GLY A 97 -13.24 12.06 6.55
N ARG A 98 -12.09 11.71 5.99
CA ARG A 98 -11.52 10.36 5.87
C ARG A 98 -10.00 10.43 5.99
N PRO A 99 -9.30 9.32 6.25
CA PRO A 99 -7.84 9.28 6.16
C PRO A 99 -7.33 9.76 4.80
N VAL A 100 -6.47 10.77 4.82
CA VAL A 100 -5.88 11.36 3.61
C VAL A 100 -4.39 11.04 3.52
N LEU A 101 -3.95 10.64 2.33
CA LEU A 101 -2.56 10.56 1.93
C LEU A 101 -2.32 11.57 0.81
N ALA A 102 -1.48 12.58 1.06
CA ALA A 102 -1.05 13.48 0.01
C ALA A 102 0.11 12.88 -0.78
N VAL A 103 0.10 13.07 -2.08
CA VAL A 103 1.13 12.58 -3.00
C VAL A 103 1.73 13.75 -3.74
N LEU A 104 3.02 14.02 -3.54
CA LEU A 104 3.78 14.95 -4.37
C LEU A 104 4.20 14.22 -5.65
N ASN A 105 3.38 14.35 -6.68
CA ASN A 105 3.66 13.76 -7.99
C ASN A 105 4.70 14.58 -8.77
N LYS A 106 5.29 13.95 -9.79
CA LYS A 106 6.41 14.48 -10.59
C LYS A 106 7.67 14.68 -9.75
N ALA A 107 7.91 13.77 -8.80
CA ALA A 107 9.10 13.79 -7.94
C ALA A 107 10.42 13.72 -8.74
N ASP A 108 10.38 13.15 -9.93
CA ASP A 108 11.47 13.11 -10.90
C ASP A 108 11.86 14.48 -11.47
N LEU A 109 10.99 15.49 -11.34
CA LEU A 109 11.26 16.87 -11.76
C LEU A 109 11.66 17.79 -10.59
N ALA A 110 11.81 17.25 -9.37
CA ALA A 110 12.20 18.05 -8.23
C ALA A 110 13.71 18.33 -8.26
N GLY A 111 14.14 19.59 -8.29
CA GLY A 111 15.58 19.91 -8.29
C GLY A 111 16.27 19.62 -9.63
N SER A 112 17.60 19.56 -9.63
CA SER A 112 18.40 19.36 -10.85
C SER A 112 18.83 17.89 -11.03
N LEU A 113 18.90 17.45 -12.29
CA LEU A 113 19.48 16.15 -12.66
C LEU A 113 21.00 16.08 -12.45
N SER A 114 21.67 17.23 -12.47
CA SER A 114 23.13 17.36 -12.51
C SER A 114 23.76 17.89 -11.22
N GLY A 115 23.00 18.04 -10.13
CA GLY A 115 23.52 18.49 -8.83
C GLY A 115 22.69 18.08 -7.60
N GLY A 116 23.36 17.82 -6.47
CA GLY A 116 22.75 17.39 -5.19
C GLY A 116 22.53 15.86 -5.07
N ASP A 117 21.69 15.45 -4.12
CA ASP A 117 21.31 14.03 -3.89
C ASP A 117 20.35 13.44 -4.96
N GLY A 118 20.09 14.22 -6.02
CA GLY A 118 19.20 13.88 -7.14
C GLY A 118 17.71 14.16 -6.88
N PRO A 119 16.86 14.09 -7.93
CA PRO A 119 15.49 14.60 -7.83
C PRO A 119 14.60 13.94 -6.79
N ILE A 120 14.71 12.62 -6.66
CA ILE A 120 13.91 11.85 -5.70
C ILE A 120 14.25 12.22 -4.26
N ALA A 121 15.53 12.52 -3.95
CA ALA A 121 15.93 12.96 -2.63
C ALA A 121 15.39 14.38 -2.33
N ALA A 122 15.50 15.30 -3.29
CA ALA A 122 14.91 16.63 -3.18
C ALA A 122 13.39 16.58 -2.95
N ALA A 123 12.68 15.72 -3.69
CA ALA A 123 11.25 15.51 -3.50
C ALA A 123 10.91 14.96 -2.11
N ARG A 124 11.72 14.06 -1.55
CA ARG A 124 11.54 13.54 -0.18
C ARG A 124 11.66 14.65 0.86
N SER A 125 12.70 15.48 0.79
CA SER A 125 12.87 16.63 1.69
C SER A 125 11.68 17.59 1.58
N ARG A 126 11.22 17.85 0.36
CA ARG A 126 10.04 18.68 0.11
C ARG A 126 8.77 18.10 0.72
N CYS A 127 8.58 16.78 0.65
CA CYS A 127 7.42 16.12 1.27
C CYS A 127 7.38 16.33 2.78
N ALA A 128 8.53 16.28 3.47
CA ALA A 128 8.59 16.52 4.91
C ALA A 128 8.13 17.94 5.28
N GLU A 129 8.54 18.95 4.51
CA GLU A 129 8.07 20.33 4.68
C GLU A 129 6.57 20.48 4.44
N LEU A 130 6.06 19.84 3.39
CA LEU A 130 4.65 19.93 3.01
C LEU A 130 3.75 19.21 4.01
N ALA A 131 4.18 18.09 4.57
CA ALA A 131 3.40 17.31 5.53
C ALA A 131 2.98 18.14 6.75
N GLY A 132 3.90 18.96 7.29
CA GLY A 132 3.60 19.87 8.38
C GLY A 132 2.59 20.97 8.01
N ARG A 133 2.57 21.39 6.73
CA ARG A 133 1.66 22.46 6.25
C ARG A 133 0.25 21.97 5.99
N VAL A 134 0.10 20.74 5.48
CA VAL A 134 -1.22 20.18 5.12
C VAL A 134 -1.84 19.33 6.22
N GLY A 135 -1.09 19.00 7.28
CA GLY A 135 -1.58 18.17 8.37
C GLY A 135 -1.85 16.71 7.98
N ALA A 136 -1.27 16.25 6.88
CA ALA A 136 -1.41 14.88 6.37
C ALA A 136 -0.05 14.34 5.89
N PRO A 137 0.16 13.00 5.91
CA PRO A 137 1.36 12.41 5.34
C PRO A 137 1.50 12.79 3.86
N VAL A 138 2.71 13.21 3.45
CA VAL A 138 3.05 13.51 2.05
C VAL A 138 4.14 12.57 1.59
N VAL A 139 3.94 11.92 0.44
CA VAL A 139 4.91 10.99 -0.16
C VAL A 139 5.27 11.39 -1.59
N PRO A 140 6.55 11.30 -1.99
CA PRO A 140 6.96 11.64 -3.35
C PRO A 140 6.65 10.49 -4.30
N VAL A 141 6.12 10.83 -5.47
CA VAL A 141 5.79 9.87 -6.51
C VAL A 141 6.22 10.38 -7.87
N SER A 142 6.72 9.48 -8.71
CA SER A 142 6.71 9.68 -10.15
C SER A 142 5.67 8.77 -10.77
N GLY A 143 4.49 9.32 -11.07
CA GLY A 143 3.38 8.55 -11.63
C GLY A 143 3.75 7.95 -12.98
N LEU A 144 4.57 8.64 -13.77
CA LEU A 144 4.99 8.17 -15.08
C LEU A 144 5.90 6.94 -14.97
N LEU A 145 6.94 7.00 -14.12
CA LEU A 145 7.79 5.83 -13.87
C LEU A 145 7.00 4.65 -13.30
N ALA A 146 5.99 4.91 -12.47
CA ALA A 146 5.12 3.86 -11.93
C ALA A 146 4.34 3.15 -13.05
N VAL A 147 3.74 3.92 -13.97
CA VAL A 147 3.02 3.35 -15.13
C VAL A 147 3.98 2.59 -16.06
N ALA A 148 5.15 3.16 -16.34
CA ALA A 148 6.17 2.53 -17.18
C ALA A 148 6.66 1.19 -16.61
N ALA A 149 6.84 1.12 -15.28
CA ALA A 149 7.27 -0.09 -14.60
C ALA A 149 6.25 -1.23 -14.63
N LEU A 150 4.95 -0.88 -14.65
CA LEU A 150 3.84 -1.85 -14.59
C LEU A 150 3.51 -2.38 -15.97
N ASP A 151 3.24 -1.48 -16.93
CA ASP A 151 2.69 -1.84 -18.24
C ASP A 151 3.40 -1.14 -19.42
N GLY A 152 4.23 -0.12 -19.17
CA GLY A 152 4.71 0.78 -20.23
C GLY A 152 6.04 0.39 -20.88
N LEU A 153 6.94 -0.32 -20.20
CA LEU A 153 8.22 -0.71 -20.78
C LEU A 153 8.05 -2.02 -21.60
N ASP A 154 7.88 -1.93 -22.91
CA ASP A 154 7.90 -3.08 -23.82
C ASP A 154 9.32 -3.35 -24.38
N ASP A 155 9.45 -4.40 -25.20
CA ASP A 155 10.74 -4.78 -25.80
C ASP A 155 11.25 -3.73 -26.79
N ALA A 156 10.35 -2.98 -27.43
CA ALA A 156 10.72 -1.93 -28.39
C ALA A 156 11.35 -0.73 -27.68
N LEU A 157 10.74 -0.24 -26.60
CA LEU A 157 11.28 0.82 -25.76
C LEU A 157 12.59 0.39 -25.10
N TRP A 158 12.67 -0.85 -24.63
CA TRP A 158 13.93 -1.39 -24.11
C TRP A 158 15.02 -1.44 -25.17
N SER A 159 14.70 -1.83 -26.40
CA SER A 159 15.66 -1.79 -27.51
C SER A 159 16.11 -0.38 -27.84
N ALA A 160 15.19 0.59 -27.85
CA ALA A 160 15.50 2.00 -28.08
C ALA A 160 16.45 2.56 -27.02
N LEU A 161 16.22 2.25 -25.73
CA LEU A 161 17.11 2.61 -24.63
C LEU A 161 18.52 1.99 -24.78
N ARG A 162 18.62 0.75 -25.26
CA ARG A 162 19.92 0.12 -25.56
C ARG A 162 20.64 0.79 -26.73
N THR A 163 19.91 1.17 -27.77
CA THR A 163 20.47 1.92 -28.91
C THR A 163 21.02 3.27 -28.45
N LEU A 164 20.27 4.01 -27.62
CA LEU A 164 20.75 5.24 -26.99
C LEU A 164 21.98 4.98 -26.12
N ALA A 165 21.97 3.93 -25.29
CA ALA A 165 23.09 3.62 -24.41
C ALA A 165 24.41 3.35 -25.14
N ALA A 166 24.33 2.76 -26.34
CA ALA A 166 25.47 2.50 -27.22
C ALA A 166 25.92 3.73 -28.02
N HIS A 167 25.10 4.79 -28.07
CA HIS A 167 25.42 6.00 -28.82
C HIS A 167 26.43 6.87 -28.06
N PRO A 168 27.56 7.28 -28.70
CA PRO A 168 28.59 8.08 -28.06
C PRO A 168 28.07 9.42 -27.48
N GLY A 169 27.14 10.09 -28.16
CA GLY A 169 26.56 11.39 -27.76
C GLY A 169 25.34 11.31 -26.85
N ALA A 170 25.05 10.14 -26.24
CA ALA A 170 23.78 9.99 -25.51
C ALA A 170 23.68 10.84 -24.23
N ALA A 171 24.82 11.25 -23.64
CA ALA A 171 24.81 12.17 -22.51
C ALA A 171 24.36 13.57 -22.94
N ASP A 172 24.89 14.07 -24.06
CA ASP A 172 24.54 15.38 -24.62
C ASP A 172 23.07 15.45 -25.05
N CYS A 173 22.52 14.32 -25.53
CA CYS A 173 21.10 14.21 -25.86
C CYS A 173 20.17 14.40 -24.64
N LEU A 174 20.65 14.08 -23.44
CA LEU A 174 19.84 14.02 -22.21
C LEU A 174 20.07 15.20 -21.26
N ASP A 175 21.08 16.04 -21.52
CA ASP A 175 21.40 17.24 -20.74
C ASP A 175 20.48 18.44 -21.07
N GLY A 176 19.54 18.24 -22.01
CA GLY A 176 18.66 19.28 -22.55
C GLY A 176 17.20 19.20 -22.10
N SER A 177 16.37 20.05 -22.70
CA SER A 177 14.91 20.04 -22.56
C SER A 177 14.27 18.95 -23.43
N PHE A 178 12.95 18.76 -23.32
CA PHE A 178 12.18 17.91 -24.24
C PHE A 178 12.48 18.23 -25.71
N ALA A 179 12.53 19.51 -26.08
CA ALA A 179 12.85 19.94 -27.44
C ALA A 179 14.30 19.58 -27.80
N GLY A 180 15.25 19.77 -26.88
CA GLY A 180 16.63 19.35 -27.06
C GLY A 180 16.75 17.84 -27.34
N PHE A 181 16.03 17.00 -26.59
CA PHE A 181 16.02 15.56 -26.83
C PHE A 181 15.32 15.16 -28.14
N LEU A 182 14.47 16.00 -28.73
CA LEU A 182 13.85 15.74 -30.05
C LEU A 182 14.71 16.24 -31.22
N GLU A 183 15.52 17.28 -31.00
CA GLU A 183 16.38 17.89 -32.03
C GLU A 183 17.81 17.34 -32.04
N ALA A 184 18.26 16.71 -30.95
CA ALA A 184 19.61 16.14 -30.85
C ALA A 184 19.93 15.15 -31.98
N ASP A 185 21.20 15.04 -32.33
CA ASP A 185 21.71 14.00 -33.22
C ASP A 185 21.65 12.66 -32.48
N ASN A 186 20.56 11.94 -32.69
CA ASN A 186 20.16 10.76 -31.94
C ASN A 186 19.85 9.63 -32.92
N PRO A 187 20.34 8.40 -32.68
CA PRO A 187 20.15 7.27 -33.60
C PRO A 187 18.70 6.77 -33.70
N LEU A 188 17.77 7.29 -32.89
CA LEU A 188 16.37 6.87 -32.87
C LEU A 188 15.49 7.68 -33.83
N PRO A 189 14.52 7.03 -34.50
CA PRO A 189 13.44 7.71 -35.21
C PRO A 189 12.65 8.68 -34.30
N ALA A 190 12.11 9.76 -34.89
CA ALA A 190 11.42 10.81 -34.16
C ALA A 190 10.17 10.33 -33.39
N ASP A 191 9.41 9.40 -33.97
CA ASP A 191 8.26 8.77 -33.33
C ASP A 191 8.66 7.94 -32.09
N VAL A 192 9.80 7.24 -32.16
CA VAL A 192 10.35 6.51 -31.00
C VAL A 192 10.83 7.47 -29.91
N ARG A 193 11.43 8.62 -30.29
CA ARG A 193 11.85 9.66 -29.33
C ARG A 193 10.65 10.28 -28.61
N LEU A 194 9.59 10.61 -29.34
CA LEU A 194 8.33 11.11 -28.77
C LEU A 194 7.74 10.08 -27.80
N ARG A 195 7.66 8.82 -28.22
CA ARG A 195 7.14 7.75 -27.36
C ARG A 195 7.96 7.58 -26.08
N LEU A 196 9.29 7.63 -26.16
CA LEU A 196 10.16 7.57 -24.99
C LEU A 196 9.89 8.73 -24.02
N LEU A 197 9.69 9.94 -24.54
CA LEU A 197 9.36 11.11 -23.72
C LEU A 197 7.98 10.97 -23.07
N ASP A 198 6.99 10.49 -23.82
CA ASP A 198 5.63 10.30 -23.32
C ASP A 198 5.54 9.21 -22.24
N ASP A 199 6.31 8.12 -22.38
CA ASP A 199 6.24 6.96 -21.50
C ASP A 199 7.22 7.02 -20.31
N LEU A 200 8.34 7.74 -20.43
CA LEU A 200 9.41 7.74 -19.42
C LEU A 200 9.88 9.14 -18.97
N ASP A 201 9.65 10.19 -19.77
CA ASP A 201 10.29 11.49 -19.63
C ASP A 201 11.84 11.39 -19.67
N LEU A 202 12.54 12.50 -19.70
CA LEU A 202 14.00 12.59 -19.73
C LEU A 202 14.64 11.85 -18.55
N PHE A 203 14.06 11.96 -17.36
CA PHE A 203 14.58 11.27 -16.18
C PHE A 203 14.49 9.75 -16.32
N GLY A 204 13.35 9.22 -16.78
CA GLY A 204 13.19 7.79 -17.00
C GLY A 204 14.06 7.27 -18.14
N ILE A 205 14.23 8.05 -19.20
CA ILE A 205 15.17 7.73 -20.30
C ILE A 205 16.60 7.66 -19.76
N ALA A 206 17.04 8.64 -18.97
CA ALA A 206 18.37 8.65 -18.37
C ALA A 206 18.60 7.42 -17.46
N LEU A 207 17.61 7.04 -16.64
CA LEU A 207 17.67 5.80 -15.86
C LEU A 207 17.77 4.56 -16.75
N GLY A 208 17.01 4.51 -17.84
CA GLY A 208 17.02 3.40 -18.79
C GLY A 208 18.36 3.25 -19.51
N VAL A 209 18.93 4.36 -19.98
CA VAL A 209 20.26 4.41 -20.61
C VAL A 209 21.35 3.98 -19.62
N ALA A 210 21.32 4.48 -18.39
CA ALA A 210 22.28 4.08 -17.35
C ALA A 210 22.15 2.58 -17.02
N ALA A 211 20.93 2.04 -16.92
CA ALA A 211 20.68 0.63 -16.68
C ALA A 211 21.20 -0.25 -17.83
N ALA A 212 20.98 0.16 -19.08
CA ALA A 212 21.49 -0.54 -20.26
C ALA A 212 23.03 -0.56 -20.31
N ARG A 213 23.69 0.56 -20.00
CA ARG A 213 25.17 0.62 -19.88
C ARG A 213 25.73 -0.29 -18.79
N GLN A 214 24.96 -0.53 -17.74
CA GLN A 214 25.31 -1.49 -16.67
C GLN A 214 25.00 -2.96 -17.03
N GLY A 215 24.54 -3.25 -18.26
CA GLY A 215 24.19 -4.60 -18.69
C GLY A 215 22.94 -5.17 -18.02
N ARG A 216 22.06 -4.31 -17.47
CA ARG A 216 20.81 -4.76 -16.85
C ARG A 216 19.81 -5.28 -17.88
N THR A 217 18.88 -6.13 -17.44
CA THR A 217 17.76 -6.61 -18.25
C THR A 217 16.55 -5.66 -18.18
N ALA A 218 15.60 -5.81 -19.11
CA ALA A 218 14.32 -5.09 -19.07
C ALA A 218 13.56 -5.31 -17.75
N ALA A 219 13.56 -6.54 -17.22
CA ALA A 219 12.93 -6.84 -15.93
C ALA A 219 13.61 -6.10 -14.77
N GLN A 220 14.94 -6.01 -14.78
CA GLN A 220 15.68 -5.23 -13.78
C GLN A 220 15.43 -3.73 -13.91
N LEU A 221 15.22 -3.21 -15.12
CA LEU A 221 14.79 -1.82 -15.33
C LEU A 221 13.37 -1.60 -14.80
N ARG A 222 12.39 -2.46 -15.11
CA ARG A 222 11.03 -2.36 -14.53
C ARG A 222 11.06 -2.34 -13.01
N ALA A 223 11.86 -3.21 -12.39
CA ALA A 223 12.04 -3.23 -10.95
C ALA A 223 12.69 -1.93 -10.41
N LEU A 224 13.65 -1.35 -11.14
CA LEU A 224 14.24 -0.07 -10.80
C LEU A 224 13.20 1.07 -10.89
N LEU A 225 12.49 1.18 -12.01
CA LEU A 225 11.45 2.19 -12.22
C LEU A 225 10.37 2.11 -11.14
N ARG A 226 9.91 0.91 -10.79
CA ARG A 226 8.94 0.70 -9.71
C ARG A 226 9.45 1.24 -8.38
N ARG A 227 10.68 0.88 -7.98
CA ARG A 227 11.27 1.36 -6.72
C ARG A 227 11.46 2.87 -6.72
N THR A 228 11.93 3.44 -7.82
CA THR A 228 12.17 4.89 -7.94
C THR A 228 10.86 5.68 -7.97
N SER A 229 9.79 5.11 -8.52
CA SER A 229 8.49 5.78 -8.63
C SER A 229 7.82 6.09 -7.29
N GLY A 230 8.19 5.42 -6.20
CA GLY A 230 7.57 5.58 -4.89
C GLY A 230 6.21 4.89 -4.74
N ILE A 231 5.69 4.20 -5.76
CA ILE A 231 4.34 3.62 -5.74
C ILE A 231 4.13 2.61 -4.61
N ASP A 232 5.15 1.79 -4.29
CA ASP A 232 5.05 0.80 -3.21
C ASP A 232 4.96 1.46 -1.82
N VAL A 233 5.57 2.64 -1.65
CA VAL A 233 5.43 3.44 -0.43
C VAL A 233 4.00 3.95 -0.32
N VAL A 234 3.41 4.45 -1.41
CA VAL A 234 2.01 4.89 -1.43
C VAL A 234 1.07 3.74 -1.06
N LEU A 235 1.26 2.56 -1.65
CA LEU A 235 0.46 1.38 -1.31
C LEU A 235 0.59 0.99 0.16
N SER A 236 1.80 1.07 0.72
CA SER A 236 2.01 0.83 2.16
C SER A 236 1.24 1.84 3.02
N HIS A 237 1.24 3.11 2.66
CA HIS A 237 0.49 4.14 3.39
C HIS A 237 -1.03 3.98 3.25
N ILE A 238 -1.52 3.64 2.06
CA ILE A 238 -2.95 3.31 1.84
C ILE A 238 -3.36 2.13 2.70
N THR A 239 -2.52 1.09 2.78
CA THR A 239 -2.80 -0.08 3.59
C THR A 239 -2.90 0.25 5.08
N VAL A 240 -2.02 1.12 5.59
CA VAL A 240 -2.08 1.61 6.98
C VAL A 240 -3.33 2.47 7.20
N ALA A 241 -3.60 3.42 6.29
CA ALA A 241 -4.78 4.30 6.38
C ALA A 241 -6.10 3.53 6.32
N GLY A 242 -6.14 2.41 5.59
CA GLY A 242 -7.30 1.53 5.45
C GLY A 242 -7.44 0.45 6.53
N ALA A 243 -6.51 0.35 7.49
CA ALA A 243 -6.53 -0.71 8.51
C ALA A 243 -7.79 -0.67 9.37
N GLU A 244 -8.24 0.53 9.74
CA GLU A 244 -9.46 0.73 10.53
C GLU A 244 -10.71 0.25 9.80
N ALA A 245 -10.87 0.61 8.53
CA ALA A 245 -11.99 0.17 7.71
C ALA A 245 -12.01 -1.35 7.55
N ARG A 246 -10.86 -1.96 7.27
CA ARG A 246 -10.73 -3.41 7.15
C ARG A 246 -11.04 -4.12 8.46
N TYR A 247 -10.58 -3.60 9.59
CA TYR A 247 -10.85 -4.19 10.90
C TYR A 247 -12.33 -4.08 11.28
N ARG A 248 -12.99 -2.94 10.99
CA ARG A 248 -14.44 -2.81 11.16
C ARG A 248 -15.20 -3.89 10.41
N ARG A 249 -14.86 -4.16 9.13
CA ARG A 249 -15.49 -5.24 8.36
C ARG A 249 -15.30 -6.62 8.98
N VAL A 250 -14.16 -6.87 9.64
CA VAL A 250 -13.94 -8.11 10.40
C VAL A 250 -14.87 -8.15 11.62
N CYS A 251 -14.99 -7.07 12.38
CA CYS A 251 -15.91 -6.99 13.52
C CYS A 251 -17.37 -7.19 13.08
N ASP A 252 -17.79 -6.53 11.99
CA ASP A 252 -19.14 -6.65 11.45
C ASP A 252 -19.42 -8.10 11.01
N ALA A 253 -18.48 -8.72 10.28
CA ALA A 253 -18.58 -10.11 9.87
C ALA A 253 -18.69 -11.08 11.05
N VAL A 254 -17.88 -10.88 12.09
CA VAL A 254 -17.95 -11.68 13.32
C VAL A 254 -19.30 -11.50 14.00
N ALA A 255 -19.79 -10.28 14.16
CA ALA A 255 -21.07 -10.02 14.79
C ALA A 255 -22.24 -10.67 14.02
N GLU A 256 -22.20 -10.61 12.68
CA GLU A 256 -23.17 -11.28 11.83
C GLU A 256 -23.09 -12.82 11.97
N LEU A 257 -21.89 -13.40 11.96
CA LEU A 257 -21.69 -14.84 12.14
C LEU A 257 -22.11 -15.30 13.54
N GLU A 258 -21.84 -14.52 14.59
CA GLU A 258 -22.29 -14.81 15.96
C GLU A 258 -23.82 -14.86 16.05
N ALA A 259 -24.52 -13.98 15.33
CA ALA A 259 -25.98 -14.02 15.24
C ALA A 259 -26.48 -15.28 14.49
N LEU A 260 -25.79 -15.73 13.45
CA LEU A 260 -26.12 -16.95 12.71
C LEU A 260 -25.82 -18.23 13.51
N ALA A 261 -24.78 -18.21 14.35
CA ALA A 261 -24.33 -19.36 15.14
C ALA A 261 -25.36 -19.86 16.17
N VAL A 262 -26.37 -19.05 16.52
CA VAL A 262 -27.47 -19.46 17.42
C VAL A 262 -28.21 -20.70 16.87
N GLY A 263 -28.28 -20.84 15.54
CA GLY A 263 -28.91 -21.98 14.87
C GLY A 263 -27.92 -22.96 14.24
N ASP A 264 -26.62 -22.74 14.36
CA ASP A 264 -25.58 -23.50 13.65
C ASP A 264 -24.29 -23.60 14.46
N GLU A 265 -24.07 -24.77 15.06
CA GLU A 265 -22.87 -25.06 15.86
C GLU A 265 -21.58 -25.03 15.02
N THR A 266 -21.65 -25.24 13.70
CA THR A 266 -20.47 -25.22 12.83
C THR A 266 -19.90 -23.81 12.71
N ILE A 267 -20.75 -22.78 12.72
CA ILE A 267 -20.33 -21.37 12.75
C ILE A 267 -19.68 -21.03 14.09
N SER A 268 -20.25 -21.52 15.20
CA SER A 268 -19.66 -21.36 16.53
C SER A 268 -18.27 -22.03 16.63
N ALA A 269 -18.13 -23.23 16.05
CA ALA A 269 -16.87 -23.94 15.95
C ALA A 269 -15.85 -23.17 15.10
N PHE A 270 -16.26 -22.61 13.96
CA PHE A 270 -15.40 -21.77 13.12
C PHE A 270 -14.90 -20.53 13.87
N LEU A 271 -15.78 -19.79 14.56
CA LEU A 271 -15.43 -18.57 15.30
C LEU A 271 -14.51 -18.84 16.49
N SER A 272 -14.59 -20.04 17.06
CA SER A 272 -13.77 -20.49 18.18
C SER A 272 -12.48 -21.19 17.76
N HIS A 273 -12.34 -21.51 16.47
CA HIS A 273 -11.16 -22.17 15.92
C HIS A 273 -9.93 -21.29 16.10
N ASP A 274 -8.82 -21.90 16.49
CA ASP A 274 -7.61 -21.14 16.82
C ASP A 274 -7.11 -20.31 15.63
N ASP A 275 -7.15 -20.85 14.41
CA ASP A 275 -6.71 -20.13 13.21
C ASP A 275 -7.58 -18.89 12.93
N THR A 276 -8.91 -19.01 13.10
CA THR A 276 -9.84 -17.88 13.00
C THR A 276 -9.55 -16.81 14.06
N VAL A 277 -9.30 -17.22 15.30
CA VAL A 277 -8.96 -16.31 16.41
C VAL A 277 -7.63 -15.60 16.16
N VAL A 278 -6.64 -16.33 15.64
CA VAL A 278 -5.32 -15.79 15.31
C VAL A 278 -5.40 -14.83 14.12
N ALA A 279 -6.20 -15.15 13.10
CA ALA A 279 -6.46 -14.27 11.96
C ALA A 279 -7.18 -12.97 12.38
N ARG A 280 -8.16 -13.05 13.28
CA ARG A 280 -8.80 -11.86 13.89
C ARG A 280 -7.80 -11.00 14.66
N MET A 281 -6.94 -11.62 15.47
CA MET A 281 -5.86 -10.91 16.15
C MET A 281 -4.95 -10.20 15.15
N ALA A 282 -4.61 -10.83 14.02
CA ALA A 282 -3.78 -10.24 12.98
C ALA A 282 -4.38 -8.92 12.46
N ALA A 283 -5.68 -8.92 12.13
CA ALA A 283 -6.38 -7.72 11.70
C ALA A 283 -6.44 -6.64 12.81
N ALA A 284 -6.59 -7.04 14.07
CA ALA A 284 -6.54 -6.13 15.21
C ALA A 284 -5.16 -5.50 15.43
N VAL A 285 -4.08 -6.28 15.22
CA VAL A 285 -2.69 -5.81 15.26
C VAL A 285 -2.45 -4.76 14.18
N ASP A 286 -2.96 -4.97 12.95
CA ASP A 286 -2.83 -3.98 11.88
C ASP A 286 -3.51 -2.65 12.26
N LEU A 287 -4.69 -2.69 12.87
CA LEU A 287 -5.35 -1.49 13.42
C LEU A 287 -4.50 -0.84 14.53
N ALA A 288 -3.98 -1.63 15.47
CA ALA A 288 -3.16 -1.11 16.56
C ALA A 288 -1.90 -0.39 16.04
N GLU A 289 -1.19 -1.00 15.10
CA GLU A 289 -0.03 -0.38 14.44
C GLU A 289 -0.40 0.90 13.70
N ALA A 290 -1.53 0.90 12.98
CA ALA A 290 -2.02 2.08 12.28
C ALA A 290 -2.39 3.23 13.25
N ALA A 291 -2.86 2.90 14.45
CA ALA A 291 -3.11 3.85 15.54
C ALA A 291 -1.83 4.27 16.29
N GLY A 292 -0.64 3.82 15.86
CA GLY A 292 0.64 4.16 16.49
C GLY A 292 0.91 3.41 17.79
N LEU A 293 0.15 2.36 18.09
CA LEU A 293 0.37 1.50 19.26
C LEU A 293 1.40 0.42 18.93
N ASP A 294 2.20 0.04 19.92
CA ASP A 294 3.09 -1.11 19.81
C ASP A 294 2.34 -2.41 20.18
N PRO A 295 2.06 -3.31 19.23
CA PRO A 295 1.43 -4.60 19.51
C PRO A 295 2.33 -5.55 20.32
N GLY A 296 3.64 -5.29 20.41
CA GLY A 296 4.61 -6.16 21.08
C GLY A 296 4.97 -7.40 20.25
N ILE A 297 4.91 -7.28 18.92
CA ILE A 297 5.20 -8.34 17.94
C ILE A 297 5.76 -7.69 16.67
N ALA A 298 6.70 -8.35 16.00
CA ALA A 298 6.96 -8.11 14.58
C ALA A 298 6.20 -9.15 13.72
N ARG A 299 5.06 -8.80 13.13
CA ARG A 299 4.37 -9.62 12.07
C ARG A 299 3.85 -11.01 12.49
N SER A 300 2.93 -11.55 11.67
CA SER A 300 2.36 -12.90 11.86
C SER A 300 3.41 -14.02 11.83
N ALA A 301 4.38 -13.92 10.92
CA ALA A 301 5.42 -14.94 10.74
C ALA A 301 6.37 -15.10 11.93
N ASP A 302 6.41 -14.15 12.88
CA ASP A 302 7.27 -14.24 14.05
C ASP A 302 6.51 -14.61 15.33
N TRP A 303 5.22 -14.97 15.24
CA TRP A 303 4.43 -15.38 16.40
C TRP A 303 5.05 -16.56 17.13
N ASP A 304 5.60 -17.55 16.44
CA ASP A 304 6.18 -18.74 17.09
C ASP A 304 7.61 -18.52 17.63
N ARG A 305 8.23 -17.35 17.40
CA ARG A 305 9.64 -17.09 17.78
C ARG A 305 9.82 -16.77 19.26
N ASP A 306 8.79 -16.26 19.94
CA ASP A 306 8.84 -15.93 21.37
C ASP A 306 7.55 -16.36 22.10
N PRO A 307 7.45 -17.65 22.46
CA PRO A 307 6.36 -18.16 23.28
C PRO A 307 6.19 -17.44 24.62
N SER A 308 7.29 -16.97 25.21
CA SER A 308 7.28 -16.34 26.53
C SER A 308 6.64 -14.95 26.52
N GLY A 309 6.66 -14.28 25.36
CA GLY A 309 6.04 -12.97 25.15
C GLY A 309 4.50 -13.00 25.02
N HIS A 310 3.87 -14.17 24.83
CA HIS A 310 2.43 -14.25 24.57
C HIS A 310 1.55 -13.87 25.76
N LEU A 311 1.82 -14.43 26.94
CA LEU A 311 1.00 -14.17 28.13
C LEU A 311 1.13 -12.71 28.63
N PRO A 312 2.33 -12.10 28.73
CA PRO A 312 2.46 -10.68 29.05
C PRO A 312 1.70 -9.78 28.07
N ARG A 313 1.74 -10.10 26.77
CA ARG A 313 1.00 -9.37 25.73
C ARG A 313 -0.51 -9.49 25.92
N ALA A 314 -1.01 -10.68 26.22
CA ALA A 314 -2.44 -10.90 26.51
C ALA A 314 -2.92 -10.03 27.67
N VAL A 315 -2.16 -10.01 28.78
CA VAL A 315 -2.50 -9.18 29.96
C VAL A 315 -2.48 -7.69 29.62
N ARG A 316 -1.48 -7.22 28.88
CA ARG A 316 -1.37 -5.81 28.46
C ARG A 316 -2.58 -5.36 27.63
N TRP A 317 -2.94 -6.15 26.61
CA TRP A 317 -4.04 -5.83 25.71
C TRP A 317 -5.42 -5.99 26.36
N GLN A 318 -5.56 -6.90 27.32
CA GLN A 318 -6.76 -6.99 28.15
C GLN A 318 -6.97 -5.73 29.00
N ARG A 319 -5.89 -5.16 29.57
CA ARG A 319 -5.95 -3.89 30.31
C ARG A 319 -6.30 -2.73 29.37
N TYR A 320 -5.67 -2.68 28.20
CA TYR A 320 -5.97 -1.67 27.16
C TYR A 320 -7.46 -1.71 26.76
N SER A 321 -7.99 -2.90 26.46
CA SER A 321 -9.40 -3.11 26.08
C SER A 321 -10.36 -2.58 27.14
N ARG A 322 -10.06 -2.78 28.43
CA ARG A 322 -10.90 -2.30 29.54
C ARG A 322 -10.79 -0.80 29.80
N ALA A 323 -9.66 -0.18 29.45
CA ALA A 323 -9.38 1.22 29.73
C ALA A 323 -9.87 2.18 28.62
N THR A 324 -10.00 1.71 27.38
CA THR A 324 -10.43 2.55 26.25
C THR A 324 -11.93 2.82 26.25
N SER A 325 -12.32 4.04 25.89
CA SER A 325 -13.72 4.44 25.70
C SER A 325 -14.26 4.08 24.30
N SER A 326 -13.38 3.85 23.33
CA SER A 326 -13.77 3.48 21.96
C SER A 326 -14.11 1.99 21.86
N GLU A 327 -15.30 1.68 21.35
CA GLU A 327 -15.76 0.31 21.13
C GLU A 327 -14.84 -0.45 20.17
N LEU A 328 -14.38 0.21 19.10
CA LEU A 328 -13.47 -0.40 18.13
C LEU A 328 -12.13 -0.78 18.77
N HIS A 329 -11.56 0.11 19.59
CA HIS A 329 -10.32 -0.17 20.30
C HIS A 329 -10.51 -1.20 21.44
N ARG A 330 -11.70 -1.25 22.04
CA ARG A 330 -12.05 -2.29 23.01
C ARG A 330 -12.07 -3.67 22.36
N ALA A 331 -12.73 -3.79 21.20
CA ALA A 331 -12.72 -5.01 20.39
C ALA A 331 -11.30 -5.38 19.97
N CYS A 332 -10.53 -4.41 19.45
CA CYS A 332 -9.13 -4.60 19.07
C CYS A 332 -8.29 -5.19 20.21
N GLY A 333 -8.35 -4.59 21.40
CA GLY A 333 -7.61 -5.11 22.55
C GLY A 333 -8.08 -6.49 23.01
N ALA A 334 -9.38 -6.80 22.90
CA ALA A 334 -9.91 -8.11 23.23
C ALA A 334 -9.46 -9.19 22.25
N ASP A 335 -9.46 -8.90 20.94
CA ASP A 335 -9.02 -9.83 19.91
C ASP A 335 -7.51 -10.08 20.00
N ILE A 336 -6.70 -9.05 20.26
CA ILE A 336 -5.26 -9.24 20.52
C ILE A 336 -5.01 -10.07 21.78
N ALA A 337 -5.74 -9.81 22.87
CA ALA A 337 -5.61 -10.59 24.09
C ALA A 337 -5.98 -12.06 23.86
N ARG A 338 -7.11 -12.31 23.18
CA ARG A 338 -7.62 -13.65 22.88
C ARG A 338 -6.64 -14.44 21.99
N GLY A 339 -6.17 -13.85 20.89
CA GLY A 339 -5.20 -14.51 20.01
C GLY A 339 -3.88 -14.78 20.72
N SER A 340 -3.42 -13.87 21.58
CA SER A 340 -2.21 -14.08 22.38
C SER A 340 -2.37 -15.24 23.37
N MET A 341 -3.55 -15.39 23.99
CA MET A 341 -3.84 -16.54 24.84
C MET A 341 -3.88 -17.87 24.06
N ARG A 342 -4.42 -17.88 22.83
CA ARG A 342 -4.40 -19.07 21.96
C ARG A 342 -2.98 -19.48 21.60
N LEU A 343 -2.14 -18.54 21.19
CA LEU A 343 -0.73 -18.80 20.89
C LEU A 343 0.04 -19.30 22.12
N TRP A 344 -0.21 -18.70 23.30
CA TRP A 344 0.37 -19.19 24.56
C TRP A 344 -0.05 -20.63 24.86
N SER A 345 -1.35 -20.95 24.74
CA SER A 345 -1.88 -22.29 24.97
C SER A 345 -1.25 -23.33 24.02
N ARG A 346 -1.10 -22.98 22.74
CA ARG A 346 -0.43 -23.82 21.73
C ARG A 346 1.02 -24.09 22.10
N ALA A 347 1.76 -23.04 22.48
CA ALA A 347 3.15 -23.17 22.85
C ALA A 347 3.34 -23.99 24.14
N CYS A 348 2.49 -23.81 25.15
CA CYS A 348 2.53 -24.61 26.38
C CYS A 348 2.11 -26.07 26.16
N GLY A 349 1.16 -26.33 25.24
CA GLY A 349 0.76 -27.70 24.88
C GLY A 349 1.78 -28.44 24.01
N SER A 350 2.72 -27.73 23.39
CA SER A 350 3.78 -28.29 22.53
C SER A 350 5.10 -28.55 23.28
N LEU A 351 5.19 -28.20 24.56
CA LEU A 351 6.33 -28.56 25.40
C LEU A 351 6.25 -30.05 25.75
N PRO A 352 7.30 -30.87 25.51
CA PRO A 352 7.37 -32.22 26.06
C PRO A 352 7.19 -32.13 27.57
N GLY A 353 6.28 -32.91 28.12
CA GLY A 353 6.01 -32.92 29.55
C GLY A 353 7.26 -33.27 30.34
N ASP A 354 7.87 -32.27 30.97
CA ASP A 354 8.75 -32.43 32.11
C ASP A 354 8.51 -31.25 33.06
N TRP A 355 7.45 -31.37 33.85
CA TRP A 355 7.32 -30.67 35.12
C TRP A 355 7.03 -31.74 36.18
N ARG A 356 8.10 -32.30 36.75
CA ARG A 356 8.10 -32.88 38.10
C ARG A 356 8.83 -31.91 39.03
#